data_AF-A0A920VZE6-F1
#
_entry.id   AF-A0A920VZE6-F1
#
_cell.length_a   1.000
_cell.length_b   1.000
_cell.length_c   1.000
_cell.angle_alpha   90.00
_cell.angle_beta   90.00
_cell.angle_gamma   90.00
#
_symmetry.space_group_name_H-M   'P 1'
#
loop_
_entity.id
_entity.type
_entity.pdbx_description
1 polymer ?
#
loop_
_entity_poly.entity_id
_entity_poly.type
_entity_poly.pdbx_seq_one_letter_code
_entity_poly.pdbx_strand_id
1 'polypeptide(L)'
;MCLEAIWGYTVETLACVGYDHNWVRGYAFEDDAAPLLPKGTIMHIVGYMNNTETNPNVPDPRNWQGSGNRSVTNMFIDLGMRVKMSDEQFHEEMENRRQVLNLSPNDHVIGCPLCGAPLVAPMAGNEEASD
;
A
#
# COMPACT_ATOMS: atom_id res chain seq x y z
N MET A 1 -0.78 -12.88 -1.57
CA MET A 1 -1.49 -11.65 -2.01
C MET A 1 -0.50 -10.51 -1.94
N CYS A 2 -0.59 -9.55 -2.86
CA CYS A 2 0.24 -8.34 -2.87
C CYS A 2 -0.62 -7.08 -2.98
N LEU A 3 -0.17 -6.02 -2.33
CA LEU A 3 -0.73 -4.69 -2.39
C LEU A 3 0.22 -3.80 -3.18
N GLU A 4 -0.31 -3.06 -4.15
CA GLU A 4 0.42 -2.18 -5.04
C GLU A 4 -0.19 -0.78 -5.04
N ALA A 5 0.66 0.23 -5.18
CA ALA A 5 0.28 1.60 -5.48
C ALA A 5 0.61 1.91 -6.93
N ILE A 6 -0.38 2.46 -7.65
CA ILE A 6 -0.19 2.96 -9.02
C ILE A 6 -0.41 4.47 -8.98
N TRP A 7 0.62 5.23 -9.33
CA TRP A 7 0.56 6.69 -9.41
C TRP A 7 1.16 7.16 -10.74
N GLY A 8 0.34 7.80 -11.57
CA GLY A 8 0.73 8.10 -12.95
C GLY A 8 1.09 6.83 -13.73
N TYR A 9 2.34 6.74 -14.18
CA TYR A 9 2.89 5.56 -14.89
C TYR A 9 3.74 4.65 -14.00
N THR A 10 3.91 4.98 -12.72
CA THR A 10 4.70 4.17 -11.77
C THR A 10 3.80 3.18 -11.05
N VAL A 11 4.22 1.93 -11.01
CA VAL A 11 3.61 0.84 -10.22
C VAL A 11 4.63 0.40 -9.19
N GLU A 12 4.25 0.41 -7.92
CA GLU A 12 5.11 -0.01 -6.81
C GLU A 12 4.38 -1.04 -5.95
N THR A 13 5.02 -2.18 -5.71
CA THR A 13 4.53 -3.17 -4.75
C THR A 13 4.87 -2.71 -3.33
N LEU A 14 3.84 -2.45 -2.53
CA LEU A 14 3.96 -1.96 -1.16
C LEU A 14 4.26 -3.08 -0.17
N ALA A 15 3.52 -4.19 -0.30
CA ALA A 15 3.68 -5.34 0.57
C ALA A 15 3.13 -6.61 -0.09
N CYS A 16 3.73 -7.75 0.25
CA CYS A 16 3.20 -9.06 -0.11
C CYS A 16 3.15 -9.96 1.12
N VAL A 17 2.08 -10.74 1.22
CA VAL A 17 1.89 -11.73 2.28
C VAL A 17 1.58 -13.10 1.69
N GLY A 18 2.17 -14.13 2.29
CA GLY A 18 1.83 -15.52 2.05
C GLY A 18 0.49 -15.84 2.71
N TYR A 19 -0.61 -15.49 2.04
CA TYR A 19 -1.95 -15.74 2.55
C TYR A 19 -2.20 -17.24 2.73
N ASP A 20 -2.60 -17.64 3.94
CA ASP A 20 -3.06 -18.99 4.27
C ASP A 20 -4.53 -18.89 4.72
N HIS A 21 -5.42 -19.56 3.99
CA HIS A 21 -6.86 -19.51 4.27
C HIS A 21 -7.22 -20.17 5.61
N ASN A 22 -6.38 -21.06 6.13
CA ASN A 22 -6.58 -21.67 7.45
C ASN A 22 -6.39 -20.64 8.58
N TRP A 23 -5.67 -19.54 8.32
CA TRP A 23 -5.39 -18.53 9.32
C TRP A 23 -5.39 -17.11 8.74
N VAL A 24 -6.56 -16.46 8.79
CA VAL A 24 -6.73 -15.07 8.33
C VAL A 24 -6.23 -14.09 9.42
N ARG A 25 -5.14 -13.36 9.12
CA ARG A 25 -4.54 -12.32 10.00
C ARG A 25 -4.63 -10.95 9.36
N GLY A 26 -4.85 -9.94 10.19
CA GLY A 26 -4.50 -8.56 9.87
C GLY A 26 -3.01 -8.34 10.12
N TYR A 27 -2.33 -7.71 9.17
CA TYR A 27 -0.96 -7.26 9.29
C TYR A 27 -0.98 -5.73 9.21
N ALA A 28 -0.75 -5.06 10.33
CA ALA A 28 -0.60 -3.62 10.36
C ALA A 28 0.82 -3.25 9.92
N PHE A 29 0.95 -2.12 9.23
CA PHE A 29 2.25 -1.50 9.04
C PHE A 29 2.72 -0.90 10.36
N GLU A 30 4.04 -0.87 10.56
CA GLU A 30 4.65 -0.04 11.60
C GLU A 30 4.41 1.45 11.28
N ASP A 31 4.45 2.32 12.30
CA ASP A 31 4.05 3.73 12.19
C ASP A 31 4.76 4.47 11.03
N ASP A 32 6.08 4.34 10.93
CA ASP A 32 6.89 4.98 9.88
C ASP A 32 7.02 4.16 8.59
N ALA A 33 6.39 2.99 8.52
CA ALA A 33 6.36 2.12 7.34
C ALA A 33 5.02 2.17 6.60
N ALA A 34 3.99 2.77 7.19
CA ALA A 34 2.69 2.93 6.56
C ALA A 34 2.81 3.76 5.26
N PRO A 35 2.16 3.34 4.16
CA PRO A 35 2.23 4.07 2.89
C PRO A 35 1.63 5.49 2.99
N LEU A 36 2.42 6.50 2.63
CA LEU A 36 2.00 7.89 2.43
C LEU A 36 1.85 8.15 0.93
N LEU A 37 0.63 8.00 0.46
CA LEU A 37 0.33 8.00 -0.97
C LEU A 37 -0.33 9.31 -1.39
N PRO A 38 0.19 10.00 -2.43
CA PRO A 38 -0.39 11.24 -2.92
C PRO A 38 -1.78 11.04 -3.53
N LYS A 39 -2.54 12.14 -3.59
CA LYS A 39 -3.87 12.17 -4.19
C LYS A 39 -3.83 11.64 -5.64
N GLY A 40 -4.80 10.80 -5.97
CA GLY A 40 -4.90 10.16 -7.29
C GLY A 40 -4.18 8.83 -7.39
N THR A 41 -3.50 8.35 -6.34
CA THR A 41 -2.95 7.00 -6.28
C THR A 41 -4.07 5.96 -6.33
N ILE A 42 -3.92 4.95 -7.20
CA ILE A 42 -4.80 3.79 -7.29
C ILE A 42 -4.18 2.67 -6.48
N MET A 43 -4.93 2.15 -5.51
CA MET A 43 -4.57 0.92 -4.80
C MET A 43 -4.98 -0.27 -5.66
N HIS A 44 -4.00 -1.11 -6.00
CA HIS A 44 -4.18 -2.33 -6.76
C HIS A 44 -3.82 -3.53 -5.90
N ILE A 45 -4.66 -4.56 -5.89
CA ILE A 45 -4.48 -5.71 -5.00
C ILE A 45 -4.49 -6.96 -5.86
N VAL A 46 -3.45 -7.78 -5.71
CA VAL A 46 -3.24 -8.97 -6.51
C VAL A 46 -3.36 -10.22 -5.63
N GLY A 47 -4.29 -11.09 -6.01
CA GLY A 47 -4.48 -12.40 -5.41
C GLY A 47 -4.00 -13.50 -6.34
N TYR A 48 -3.30 -14.48 -5.78
CA TYR A 48 -2.93 -15.71 -6.48
C TYR A 48 -3.61 -16.88 -5.79
N MET A 49 -4.29 -17.72 -6.58
CA MET A 49 -5.01 -18.88 -6.09
C MET A 49 -4.36 -20.14 -6.68
N ASN A 50 -3.88 -21.04 -5.81
CA ASN A 50 -3.44 -22.35 -6.24
C ASN A 50 -4.63 -23.31 -6.31
N ASN A 51 -5.17 -23.51 -7.52
CA ASN A 51 -6.26 -24.44 -7.81
C ASN A 51 -5.76 -25.80 -8.34
N THR A 52 -4.47 -26.13 -8.16
CA THR A 52 -3.91 -27.42 -8.60
C THR A 52 -4.10 -28.51 -7.53
N GLU A 53 -3.85 -29.76 -7.89
CA GLU A 53 -3.87 -30.93 -6.98
C GLU A 53 -2.88 -30.84 -5.80
N THR A 54 -1.94 -29.90 -5.83
CA THR A 54 -0.96 -29.69 -4.75
C THR A 54 -1.54 -28.95 -3.54
N ASN A 55 -2.72 -28.33 -3.67
CA ASN A 55 -3.38 -27.60 -2.59
C ASN A 55 -4.43 -28.49 -1.90
N PRO A 56 -4.17 -28.99 -0.67
CA PRO A 56 -5.12 -29.87 0.02
C PRO A 56 -6.42 -29.17 0.42
N ASN A 57 -6.45 -27.83 0.40
CA ASN A 57 -7.65 -27.06 0.72
C ASN A 57 -8.64 -26.98 -0.45
N VAL A 58 -8.28 -27.46 -1.65
CA VAL A 58 -9.14 -27.47 -2.85
C VAL A 58 -9.77 -28.86 -2.98
N PRO A 59 -11.10 -29.01 -2.77
CA PRO A 59 -11.73 -30.34 -2.74
C PRO A 59 -11.73 -31.09 -4.08
N ASP A 60 -11.87 -30.37 -5.20
CA ASP A 60 -11.78 -30.94 -6.55
C ASP A 60 -11.14 -29.93 -7.53
N PRO A 61 -9.84 -30.05 -7.83
CA PRO A 61 -9.11 -29.11 -8.68
C PRO A 61 -9.49 -29.23 -10.17
N ARG A 62 -10.26 -30.25 -10.57
CA ARG A 62 -10.73 -30.40 -11.96
C ARG A 62 -11.92 -29.50 -12.26
N ASN A 63 -12.64 -29.06 -11.22
CA ASN A 63 -13.75 -28.15 -11.38
C ASN A 63 -13.25 -26.72 -11.54
N TRP A 64 -13.99 -25.91 -12.30
CA TRP A 64 -13.70 -24.49 -12.42
C TRP A 64 -13.90 -23.78 -11.08
N GLN A 65 -12.80 -23.29 -10.50
CA GLN A 65 -12.80 -22.59 -9.22
C GLN A 65 -12.80 -21.06 -9.44
N GLY A 66 -14.00 -20.52 -9.67
CA GLY A 66 -14.22 -19.08 -9.88
C GLY A 66 -14.56 -18.30 -8.60
N SER A 67 -14.76 -16.99 -8.77
CA SER A 67 -15.29 -16.12 -7.71
C SER A 67 -16.73 -16.50 -7.35
N GLY A 68 -17.06 -16.53 -6.06
CA GLY A 68 -18.42 -16.76 -5.60
C GLY A 68 -18.54 -16.81 -4.07
N ASN A 69 -19.77 -16.96 -3.60
CA ASN A 69 -20.10 -16.96 -2.16
C ASN A 69 -20.35 -18.38 -1.60
N ARG A 70 -20.15 -19.43 -2.40
CA ARG A 70 -20.33 -20.82 -1.95
C ARG A 70 -19.05 -21.32 -1.30
N SER A 71 -19.16 -22.33 -0.43
CA SER A 71 -17.99 -22.96 0.20
C SER A 71 -17.01 -23.59 -0.81
N VAL A 72 -17.47 -23.93 -2.00
CA VAL A 72 -16.64 -24.49 -3.08
C VAL A 72 -16.07 -23.43 -4.03
N THR A 73 -16.42 -22.15 -3.88
CA THR A 73 -15.93 -21.05 -4.73
C THR A 73 -14.87 -20.22 -4.01
N ASN A 74 -14.02 -19.52 -4.76
CA ASN A 74 -12.98 -18.66 -4.20
C ASN A 74 -13.50 -17.25 -3.91
N MET A 75 -12.89 -16.58 -2.92
CA MET A 75 -13.11 -15.17 -2.62
C MET A 75 -11.79 -14.43 -2.65
N PHE A 76 -11.80 -13.19 -3.14
CA PHE A 76 -10.66 -12.29 -3.10
C PHE A 76 -11.12 -10.98 -2.47
N ILE A 77 -10.65 -10.71 -1.26
CA ILE A 77 -11.09 -9.58 -0.44
C ILE A 77 -9.88 -8.95 0.22
N ASP A 78 -9.86 -7.63 0.21
CA ASP A 78 -9.02 -6.82 1.09
C ASP A 78 -9.88 -6.21 2.20
N LEU A 79 -9.36 -6.27 3.43
CA LEU A 79 -9.97 -5.68 4.62
C LEU A 79 -9.01 -4.66 5.26
N GLY A 80 -8.30 -3.90 4.42
CA GLY A 80 -7.36 -2.88 4.85
C GLY A 80 -8.05 -1.63 5.43
N MET A 81 -7.35 -0.97 6.35
CA MET A 81 -7.73 0.34 6.86
C MET A 81 -6.99 1.43 6.10
N ARG A 82 -7.69 2.52 5.79
CA ARG A 82 -7.11 3.69 5.13
C ARG A 82 -7.70 4.96 5.72
N VAL A 83 -6.85 5.96 5.90
CA VAL A 83 -7.23 7.30 6.34
C VAL A 83 -6.93 8.30 5.24
N LYS A 84 -7.69 9.38 5.20
CA LYS A 84 -7.44 10.51 4.29
C LYS A 84 -6.80 11.63 5.09
N MET A 85 -5.85 12.31 4.48
CA MET A 85 -5.15 13.48 5.03
C MET A 85 -5.50 14.72 4.19
N SER A 86 -5.41 15.91 4.80
CA SER A 86 -5.31 17.16 4.04
C SER A 86 -3.92 17.27 3.40
N ASP A 87 -3.76 18.23 2.48
CA ASP A 87 -2.46 18.47 1.84
C ASP A 87 -1.41 18.93 2.86
N GLU A 88 -1.82 19.73 3.87
CA GLU A 88 -0.95 20.16 4.97
C GLU A 88 -0.48 18.99 5.83
N GLN A 89 -1.42 18.12 6.25
CA GLN A 89 -1.10 16.91 7.02
C GLN A 89 -0.17 15.97 6.25
N PHE A 90 -0.40 15.82 4.94
CA PHE A 90 0.44 14.99 4.09
C PHE A 90 1.87 15.52 3.99
N HIS A 91 2.05 16.84 3.86
CA HIS A 91 3.38 17.46 3.85
C HIS A 91 4.09 17.34 5.20
N GLU A 92 3.37 17.55 6.31
CA GLU A 92 3.90 17.39 7.67
C GLU A 92 4.38 15.96 7.92
N GLU A 93 3.57 14.95 7.58
CA GLU A 93 3.95 13.54 7.74
C GLU A 93 5.13 13.13 6.86
N MET A 94 5.25 13.67 5.64
CA MET A 94 6.44 13.44 4.82
C MET A 94 7.70 14.03 5.44
N GLU A 95 7.62 15.22 6.04
CA GLU A 95 8.75 15.84 6.72
C GLU A 95 9.14 15.04 7.97
N ASN A 96 8.17 14.65 8.78
CA ASN A 96 8.38 13.75 9.91
C ASN A 96 9.09 12.46 9.48
N ARG A 97 8.61 11.82 8.39
CA ARG A 97 9.21 10.60 7.84
C ARG A 97 10.67 10.80 7.43
N ARG A 98 11.00 11.93 6.78
CA ARG A 98 12.38 12.25 6.38
C ARG A 98 13.31 12.38 7.58
N GLN A 99 12.85 13.03 8.64
CA GLN A 99 13.63 13.24 9.85
C GLN A 99 13.83 11.94 10.62
N VAL A 100 12.76 11.17 10.85
CA VAL A 100 12.81 9.90 11.60
C VAL A 100 13.68 8.86 10.89
N LEU A 101 13.56 8.76 9.57
CA LEU A 101 14.34 7.80 8.78
C LEU A 101 15.69 8.37 8.29
N ASN A 102 16.01 9.62 8.61
CA ASN A 102 17.20 10.35 8.16
C ASN A 102 17.45 10.22 6.64
N LEU A 103 16.41 10.50 5.86
CA LEU A 103 16.42 10.31 4.40
C LEU A 103 17.24 11.38 3.70
N SER A 104 18.11 10.94 2.79
CA SER A 104 18.76 11.75 1.79
C SER A 104 17.92 11.85 0.51
N PRO A 105 18.21 12.83 -0.39
CA PRO A 105 17.48 12.98 -1.66
C PRO A 105 17.56 11.76 -2.59
N ASN A 106 18.51 10.84 -2.36
CA ASN A 106 18.69 9.64 -3.18
C ASN A 106 18.06 8.39 -2.55
N ASP A 107 17.51 8.50 -1.34
CA ASP A 107 16.90 7.36 -0.68
C ASP A 107 15.50 7.09 -1.23
N HIS A 108 15.19 5.80 -1.31
CA HIS A 108 13.91 5.30 -1.77
C HIS A 108 13.18 4.63 -0.61
N VAL A 109 11.96 5.09 -0.35
CA VAL A 109 11.08 4.52 0.68
C VAL A 109 9.83 3.98 -0.02
N ILE A 110 9.65 2.67 0.09
CA ILE A 110 8.47 1.98 -0.46
C ILE A 110 7.22 2.60 0.15
N GLY A 111 6.27 3.00 -0.70
CA GLY A 111 5.02 3.61 -0.26
C GLY A 111 5.12 5.07 0.13
N CYS A 112 6.24 5.75 -0.12
CA CYS A 112 6.33 7.21 -0.04
C CYS A 112 7.07 7.79 -1.26
N PRO A 113 6.44 7.82 -2.44
CA PRO A 113 7.11 8.24 -3.69
C PRO A 113 7.57 9.70 -3.67
N LEU A 114 7.02 10.54 -2.78
CA LEU A 114 7.36 11.96 -2.64
C LEU A 114 8.27 12.27 -1.45
N CYS A 115 8.65 11.27 -0.63
CA CYS A 115 9.55 11.49 0.50
C CYS A 115 10.94 11.98 0.07
N GLY A 116 11.44 11.66 -1.12
CA GLY A 116 12.72 12.19 -1.63
C GLY A 116 12.59 13.48 -2.45
N ALA A 117 11.37 13.91 -2.79
CA ALA A 117 11.16 15.04 -3.69
C ALA A 117 11.31 16.38 -2.93
N PRO A 118 12.00 17.39 -3.49
CA PRO A 118 12.03 18.71 -2.87
C PRO A 118 10.61 19.28 -2.79
N LEU A 119 10.21 19.76 -1.60
CA LEU A 119 8.96 20.49 -1.43
C LEU A 119 9.10 21.85 -2.13
N VAL A 120 8.64 21.92 -3.38
CA VAL A 120 8.67 23.15 -4.21
C VAL A 120 7.41 23.99 -4.06
N ALA A 121 6.43 23.54 -3.27
CA ALA A 121 5.29 24.36 -2.89
C ALA A 121 5.72 25.32 -1.77
N PRO A 122 5.41 26.63 -1.84
CA PRO A 122 5.67 27.53 -0.74
C PRO A 122 4.86 27.03 0.46
N MET A 123 5.55 26.62 1.51
CA MET A 123 4.93 26.52 2.82
C MET A 123 4.47 27.93 3.16
N ALA A 124 3.15 28.13 3.24
CA ALA A 124 2.53 29.38 3.63
C ALA A 124 3.00 29.74 5.05
N GLY A 125 4.14 30.42 5.14
CA GLY A 125 4.87 30.67 6.38
C GLY A 125 6.17 31.45 6.22
N ASN A 126 6.69 31.66 5.00
CA ASN A 126 7.89 32.47 4.75
C ASN A 126 7.63 33.84 4.10
N GLU A 127 6.42 34.41 4.24
CA GLU A 127 6.14 35.80 3.81
C GLU A 127 6.46 36.86 4.90
N GLU A 128 7.01 36.48 6.05
CA GLU A 128 7.49 37.44 7.07
C GLU A 128 9.02 37.44 7.20
N ALA A 129 9.73 37.96 6.20
CA ALA A 129 11.08 38.52 6.39
C ALA A 129 11.60 39.21 5.12
N SER A 130 11.11 40.42 4.84
CA SER A 130 11.92 41.45 4.18
C SER A 130 11.35 42.82 4.49
N ASP A 131 12.03 43.53 5.38
CA ASP A 131 11.98 45.00 5.54
C ASP A 131 12.14 45.72 4.19
#